data_AF-A0A9Q0TMC8-F1
#
_entry.id   AF-A0A9Q0TMC8-F1
#
_cell.length_a   1.000
_cell.length_b   1.000
_cell.length_c   1.000
_cell.angle_alpha   90.00
_cell.angle_beta   90.00
_cell.angle_gamma   90.00
#
_symmetry.space_group_name_H-M   'P 1'
#
loop_
_entity.id
_entity.type
_entity.pdbx_description
1 polymer ?
#
loop_
_entity_poly.entity_id
_entity_poly.type
_entity_poly.pdbx_seq_one_letter_code
_entity_poly.pdbx_strand_id
1 'polypeptide(L)'
;MYRIKTFLIEGFFCHTHNAAWHTLHNIICGTGSKLEGYLDSIRDHLKCDVNIFHGKNDELIPVECSYNVQQKVPRARVKIIENEDHITIVVNRQKAFARELEEIWNRSSG
;
A
#
# COMPACT_ATOMS: atom_id res chain seq x y z
N MET A 1 -11.20 -9.94 -23.94
CA MET A 1 -10.70 -8.62 -24.34
C MET A 1 -10.70 -7.72 -23.11
N TYR A 2 -9.54 -7.51 -22.47
CA TYR A 2 -9.45 -6.71 -21.25
C TYR A 2 -9.61 -5.22 -21.58
N ARG A 3 -10.65 -4.59 -21.02
CA ARG A 3 -10.91 -3.16 -21.24
C ARG A 3 -10.15 -2.37 -20.18
N ILE A 4 -8.93 -1.94 -20.53
CA ILE A 4 -8.11 -1.10 -19.65
C ILE A 4 -8.81 0.26 -19.51
N LYS A 5 -9.02 0.72 -18.26
CA LYS A 5 -9.71 1.99 -18.00
C LYS A 5 -8.83 3.15 -18.50
N THR A 6 -9.40 4.04 -19.31
CA THR A 6 -8.66 5.14 -19.98
C THR A 6 -7.83 6.00 -19.02
N PHE A 7 -8.32 6.22 -17.79
CA PHE A 7 -7.58 7.00 -16.79
C PHE A 7 -6.27 6.32 -16.34
N LEU A 8 -6.18 4.98 -16.36
CA LEU A 8 -4.95 4.27 -16.03
C LEU A 8 -3.89 4.50 -17.10
N ILE A 9 -4.33 4.53 -18.36
CA ILE A 9 -3.48 4.80 -19.52
C ILE A 9 -2.97 6.25 -19.46
N GLU A 10 -3.86 7.21 -19.21
CA GLU A 10 -3.52 8.62 -19.07
C GLU A 10 -2.51 8.86 -17.94
N GLY A 11 -2.76 8.29 -16.75
CA GLY A 11 -1.82 8.40 -15.63
C GLY A 11 -0.45 7.77 -15.92
N PHE A 12 -0.42 6.65 -16.64
CA PHE A 12 0.85 6.00 -17.01
C PHE A 12 1.66 6.83 -18.01
N PHE A 13 1.00 7.44 -19.00
CA PHE A 13 1.66 8.25 -20.03
C PHE A 13 2.05 9.65 -19.56
N CYS A 14 1.31 10.26 -18.64
CA CYS A 14 1.62 11.59 -18.14
C CYS A 14 2.81 11.62 -17.15
N HIS A 15 3.21 10.48 -16.59
CA HIS A 15 4.14 10.45 -15.46
C HIS A 15 5.39 9.58 -15.65
N THR A 16 5.54 8.84 -16.75
CA THR A 16 6.48 7.71 -16.80
C THR A 16 7.96 8.08 -16.61
N HIS A 17 8.50 9.13 -17.23
CA HIS A 17 9.92 9.47 -17.05
C HIS A 17 10.23 10.20 -15.74
N ASN A 18 9.41 11.17 -15.35
CA ASN A 18 9.64 11.94 -14.12
C ASN A 18 9.29 11.12 -12.86
N ALA A 19 8.22 10.32 -12.91
CA ALA A 19 7.85 9.45 -11.80
C ALA A 19 8.80 8.26 -11.64
N ALA A 20 9.34 7.68 -12.73
CA ALA A 20 10.35 6.63 -12.60
C ALA A 20 11.65 7.15 -11.96
N TRP A 21 12.12 8.34 -12.38
CA TRP A 21 13.30 8.99 -11.82
C TRP A 21 13.12 9.38 -10.34
N HIS A 22 11.97 9.96 -9.99
CA HIS A 22 11.66 10.31 -8.61
C HIS A 22 11.37 9.07 -7.74
N THR A 23 10.75 8.02 -8.25
CA THR A 23 10.61 6.73 -7.54
C THR A 23 11.98 6.10 -7.27
N LEU A 24 12.89 6.11 -8.24
CA LEU A 24 14.25 5.59 -8.05
C LEU A 24 15.02 6.38 -6.98
N HIS A 25 15.13 7.70 -7.13
CA HIS A 25 15.93 8.50 -6.20
C HIS A 25 15.26 8.67 -4.82
N ASN A 26 13.94 8.84 -4.76
CA ASN A 26 13.26 9.06 -3.49
C ASN A 26 12.94 7.75 -2.77
N ILE A 27 12.44 6.71 -3.45
CA ILE A 27 12.01 5.47 -2.80
C ILE A 27 13.18 4.49 -2.65
N ILE A 28 13.96 4.24 -3.71
CA ILE A 28 15.05 3.24 -3.68
C ILE A 28 16.30 3.81 -2.98
N CYS A 29 16.79 4.99 -3.37
CA CYS A 29 18.04 5.54 -2.82
C CYS A 29 17.86 6.32 -1.49
N GLY A 30 16.71 6.98 -1.28
CA GLY A 30 16.48 7.86 -0.13
C GLY A 30 15.59 7.29 0.98
N THR A 31 14.54 6.56 0.64
CA THR A 31 13.53 6.06 1.59
C THR A 31 13.91 4.70 2.16
N GLY A 32 14.62 3.85 1.40
CA GLY A 32 15.11 2.56 1.89
C GLY A 32 15.92 2.67 3.20
N SER A 33 16.77 3.69 3.32
CA SER A 33 17.58 3.93 4.53
C SER A 33 16.81 4.58 5.69
N LYS A 34 15.64 5.17 5.43
CA LYS A 34 14.81 5.85 6.43
C LYS A 34 13.57 5.07 6.85
N LEU A 35 13.16 4.07 6.06
CA LEU A 35 11.97 3.27 6.28
C LEU A 35 11.98 2.60 7.66
N GLU A 36 13.13 2.10 8.08
CA GLU A 36 13.29 1.50 9.41
C GLU A 36 12.93 2.50 10.52
N GLY A 37 13.52 3.70 10.48
CA GLY A 37 13.27 4.74 11.48
C GLY A 37 11.82 5.26 11.47
N TYR A 38 11.16 5.28 10.31
CA TYR A 38 9.73 5.58 10.23
C TYR A 38 8.87 4.50 10.88
N LEU A 39 9.18 3.22 10.62
CA LEU A 39 8.47 2.11 11.25
C LEU A 39 8.72 2.06 12.76
N ASP A 40 9.93 2.36 13.22
CA ASP A 40 10.25 2.49 14.65
C ASP A 40 9.47 3.65 15.28
N SER A 41 9.36 4.80 14.59
CA SER A 41 8.57 5.93 15.06
C SER A 41 7.08 5.61 15.16
N ILE A 42 6.54 4.89 14.16
CA ILE A 42 5.18 4.36 14.22
C ILE A 42 5.07 3.42 15.42
N ARG A 43 5.96 2.43 15.56
CA ARG A 43 5.94 1.44 16.65
C ARG A 43 5.91 2.11 18.03
N ASP A 44 6.86 3.01 18.29
CA ASP A 44 7.21 3.45 19.65
C ASP A 44 6.54 4.76 20.07
N HIS A 45 6.16 5.61 19.11
CA HIS A 45 5.73 6.98 19.42
C HIS A 45 4.28 7.27 19.04
N LEU A 46 3.72 6.54 18.07
CA LEU A 46 2.35 6.76 17.62
C LEU A 46 1.40 5.72 18.22
N LYS A 47 0.21 6.17 18.60
CA LYS A 47 -0.88 5.32 19.11
C LYS A 47 -1.98 5.08 18.06
N CYS A 48 -1.67 5.28 16.79
CA CYS A 48 -2.63 5.08 15.71
C CYS A 48 -2.81 3.60 15.35
N ASP A 49 -4.01 3.26 14.89
CA ASP A 49 -4.28 2.00 14.20
C ASP A 49 -3.54 1.96 12.86
N VAL A 50 -2.93 0.81 12.56
CA VAL A 50 -2.22 0.58 11.29
C VAL A 50 -2.91 -0.56 10.56
N ASN A 51 -3.36 -0.32 9.33
CA ASN A 51 -4.01 -1.33 8.49
C ASN A 51 -3.23 -1.44 7.18
N ILE A 52 -2.91 -2.67 6.76
CA ILE A 52 -2.15 -2.97 5.54
C ILE A 52 -2.99 -3.89 4.68
N PHE A 53 -3.28 -3.46 3.45
CA PHE A 53 -3.96 -4.25 2.44
C PHE A 53 -2.93 -4.67 1.40
N HIS A 54 -2.86 -5.97 1.11
CA HIS A 54 -1.86 -6.51 0.20
C HIS A 54 -2.52 -7.55 -0.72
N GLY A 55 -2.28 -7.45 -2.03
CA GLY A 55 -2.81 -8.39 -3.02
C GLY A 55 -1.97 -9.67 -3.05
N LYS A 56 -2.58 -10.84 -2.89
CA LYS A 56 -1.83 -12.10 -2.83
C LYS A 56 -1.00 -12.38 -4.09
N ASN A 57 -1.44 -11.88 -5.23
CA ASN A 57 -0.79 -12.05 -6.52
C ASN A 57 0.09 -10.83 -6.89
N ASP A 58 0.51 -10.02 -5.91
CA ASP A 58 1.44 -8.92 -6.13
C ASP A 58 2.82 -9.48 -6.52
N GLU A 59 3.22 -9.25 -7.77
CA GLU A 59 4.52 -9.66 -8.31
C GLU A 59 5.61 -8.59 -8.12
N LEU A 60 5.25 -7.38 -7.66
CA LEU A 60 6.17 -6.26 -7.45
C LEU A 60 6.73 -6.25 -6.04
N ILE A 61 5.89 -6.52 -5.03
CA ILE A 61 6.25 -6.54 -3.62
C ILE A 61 5.82 -7.88 -3.02
N PRO A 62 6.75 -8.70 -2.49
CA PRO A 62 6.39 -9.94 -1.83
C PRO A 62 5.49 -9.72 -0.62
N VAL A 63 4.54 -10.63 -0.40
CA VAL A 63 3.60 -10.59 0.74
C VAL A 63 4.33 -10.57 2.08
N GLU A 64 5.50 -11.21 2.14
CA GLU A 64 6.38 -11.25 3.31
C GLU A 64 6.77 -9.85 3.79
N CYS A 65 6.88 -8.86 2.89
CA CYS A 65 7.15 -7.49 3.28
C CYS A 65 6.06 -6.93 4.20
N SER A 66 4.79 -7.24 3.94
CA SER A 66 3.68 -6.82 4.81
C SER A 66 3.70 -7.54 6.16
N TYR A 67 4.06 -8.82 6.19
CA TYR A 67 4.25 -9.54 7.45
C TYR A 67 5.46 -9.03 8.24
N ASN A 68 6.55 -8.66 7.58
CA ASN A 68 7.72 -8.05 8.24
C ASN A 68 7.36 -6.70 8.88
N VAL A 69 6.51 -5.90 8.21
CA VAL A 69 5.97 -4.67 8.82
C VAL A 69 5.12 -5.01 10.05
N GLN A 70 4.29 -6.05 10.00
CA GLN A 70 3.51 -6.48 11.17
C GLN A 70 4.40 -6.99 12.32
N GLN A 71 5.47 -7.72 12.02
CA GLN A 71 6.44 -8.14 13.03
C GLN A 71 7.11 -6.93 13.70
N LYS A 72 7.49 -5.92 12.91
CA LYS A 72 8.10 -4.68 13.42
C LYS A 72 7.10 -3.77 14.12
N VAL A 73 5.84 -3.72 13.67
CA VAL A 73 4.75 -2.94 14.26
C VAL A 73 3.62 -3.90 14.64
N PRO A 74 3.65 -4.54 15.84
CA PRO A 74 2.73 -5.64 16.20
C PRO A 74 1.25 -5.30 16.14
N ARG A 75 0.89 -4.01 16.27
CA ARG A 75 -0.50 -3.54 16.16
C ARG A 75 -1.00 -3.37 14.73
N ALA A 76 -0.13 -3.54 13.73
CA ALA A 76 -0.53 -3.49 12.33
C ALA A 76 -1.41 -4.69 11.97
N ARG A 77 -2.54 -4.42 11.33
CA ARG A 77 -3.48 -5.43 10.84
C ARG A 77 -3.24 -5.65 9.36
N VAL A 78 -2.65 -6.79 9.02
CA VAL A 78 -2.41 -7.20 7.63
C VAL A 78 -3.61 -7.96 7.11
N LYS A 79 -4.17 -7.50 5.98
CA LYS A 79 -5.22 -8.15 5.23
C LYS A 79 -4.70 -8.54 3.85
N ILE A 80 -4.52 -9.84 3.64
CA ILE A 80 -4.19 -10.39 2.32
C ILE A 80 -5.48 -10.55 1.52
N ILE A 81 -5.48 -10.03 0.30
CA ILE A 81 -6.63 -10.05 -0.59
C ILE A 81 -6.36 -11.05 -1.70
N GLU A 82 -7.15 -12.13 -1.70
CA GLU A 82 -7.09 -13.19 -2.71
C GLU A 82 -7.44 -12.64 -4.10
N ASN A 83 -6.77 -13.18 -5.13
CA ASN A 83 -7.00 -12.85 -6.55
C ASN A 83 -6.74 -11.39 -6.96
N GLU A 84 -6.05 -10.62 -6.12
CA GLU A 84 -5.64 -9.24 -6.45
C GLU A 84 -4.11 -9.10 -6.40
N ASP A 85 -3.61 -8.12 -7.15
CA ASP A 85 -2.22 -7.70 -7.29
C ASP A 85 -2.04 -6.24 -6.78
N HIS A 86 -0.83 -5.70 -6.93
CA HIS A 86 -0.43 -4.36 -6.50
C HIS A 86 -1.42 -3.23 -6.84
N ILE A 87 -2.06 -3.30 -8.01
CA ILE A 87 -2.98 -2.27 -8.52
C ILE A 87 -4.42 -2.69 -8.25
N THR A 88 -4.72 -3.97 -8.47
CA THR A 88 -6.10 -4.47 -8.45
C THR A 88 -6.73 -4.52 -7.06
N ILE A 89 -5.91 -4.52 -5.98
CA ILE A 89 -6.38 -4.28 -4.61
C ILE A 89 -7.25 -3.03 -4.46
N VAL A 90 -7.07 -2.02 -5.33
CA VAL A 90 -7.91 -0.80 -5.39
C VAL A 90 -8.84 -0.85 -6.60
N VAL A 91 -8.33 -1.01 -7.81
CA VAL A 91 -9.11 -0.68 -9.03
C VAL A 91 -10.24 -1.66 -9.36
N ASN A 92 -10.13 -2.91 -8.89
CA ASN A 92 -11.18 -3.93 -9.01
C ASN A 92 -12.11 -3.94 -7.80
N ARG A 93 -11.64 -3.44 -6.64
CA ARG A 93 -12.33 -3.53 -5.36
C ARG A 93 -12.89 -2.21 -4.86
N GLN A 94 -12.95 -1.15 -5.68
CA GLN A 94 -13.29 0.22 -5.27
C GLN A 94 -14.44 0.31 -4.24
N LYS A 95 -15.58 -0.36 -4.47
CA LYS A 95 -16.72 -0.36 -3.53
C LYS A 95 -16.44 -1.10 -2.22
N ALA A 96 -15.77 -2.25 -2.30
CA ALA A 96 -15.40 -3.03 -1.13
C ALA A 96 -14.32 -2.30 -0.32
N PHE A 97 -13.31 -1.77 -1.00
CA PHE A 97 -12.23 -0.99 -0.40
C PHE A 97 -12.76 0.28 0.28
N ALA A 98 -13.70 1.01 -0.35
CA ALA A 98 -14.35 2.16 0.28
C ALA A 98 -15.05 1.78 1.60
N ARG A 99 -15.80 0.67 1.62
CA ARG A 99 -16.43 0.17 2.85
C ARG A 99 -15.41 -0.22 3.92
N GLU A 100 -14.32 -0.89 3.53
CA GLU A 100 -13.23 -1.23 4.46
C GLU A 100 -12.61 0.04 5.09
N LEU A 101 -12.47 1.12 4.31
CA LEU A 101 -12.00 2.41 4.81
C LEU A 101 -13.03 3.08 5.75
N GLU A 102 -14.32 3.04 5.41
CA GLU A 102 -15.40 3.53 6.28
C GLU A 102 -15.41 2.79 7.63
N GLU A 103 -15.25 1.47 7.62
CA GLU A 103 -15.14 0.66 8.84
C GLU A 103 -13.93 1.04 9.70
N ILE A 104 -12.77 1.26 9.07
CA ILE A 104 -11.58 1.75 9.77
C ILE A 104 -11.85 3.12 10.39
N TRP A 105 -12.45 4.04 9.62
CA TRP A 105 -12.76 5.39 10.06
C TRP A 105 -13.70 5.40 11.26
N ASN A 106 -14.77 4.62 11.19
CA ASN A 106 -15.76 4.50 12.27
C ASN A 106 -15.14 3.95 13.56
N ARG A 107 -14.21 2.99 13.47
CA ARG A 107 -13.47 2.49 14.65
C ARG A 107 -12.52 3.53 15.24
N SER A 108 -11.96 4.41 14.41
CA SER A 108 -11.01 5.44 14.85
C SER A 108 -11.66 6.69 15.44
N SER A 109 -12.96 6.91 15.16
CA SER A 109 -13.72 8.08 15.63
C SER A 109 -14.48 7.82 16.94
N GLY A 110 -14.32 6.63 17.53
CA GLY A 110 -14.98 6.19 18.77
C GLY A 110 -14.13 6.38 20.01
#